data_AF-A0A935NWE9-F1
#
_entry.id   AF-A0A935NWE9-F1
#
_cell.length_a   1.000
_cell.length_b   1.000
_cell.length_c   1.000
_cell.angle_alpha   90.00
_cell.angle_beta   90.00
_cell.angle_gamma   90.00
#
_symmetry.space_group_name_H-M   'P 1'
#
loop_
_entity.id
_entity.type
_entity.pdbx_description
1 polymer ?
#
loop_
_entity_poly.entity_id
_entity_poly.type
_entity_poly.pdbx_seq_one_letter_code
_entity_poly.pdbx_strand_id
1 'polypeptide(L)'
;MLVPRALRIEGVSFPLAVTASSAHLATSVPALQALQVVLVQLCDANAPAAVRECFARGEDFVVRELAAVRMKAHDADASAGLAQWRAFARSADTTTADSDIYLVSASFVRTALAVPCAILVQLAAELVRLNDGLRAGTITAQLEPPDPADAPGAQPLAGGPPSAATLDDDSDDDSDDDDSHDDDDDSHGDSHDDGPSPAHGSAAPQAPAAAEAPLPALPSLPSDELLRQLENEAAMLDQLDPEDTLRPGLPSEELDALTAARRRTVLLGLRVAGLLHEAADSPELRHRLASAGLSTLTGYLDAAAALRAYLRSPGRARFFRGAAQVADLLTSAVSLDWFRKDASITPPGVSPDEWLALCEANFVRSRPPGPRGGRTYVKLEGRGVWLHFRADVGPHLCLWRALQDPPRASALN
;
A
#
# COMPACT_ATOMS: atom_id res chain seq x y z
N MET A 1 13.32 21.91 24.45
CA MET A 1 12.76 22.78 23.37
C MET A 1 11.50 22.10 22.84
N LEU A 2 10.41 22.85 22.58
CA LEU A 2 9.20 22.29 21.97
C LEU A 2 9.36 22.22 20.44
N VAL A 3 8.56 21.41 19.77
CA VAL A 3 8.55 21.36 18.30
C VAL A 3 7.60 22.44 17.78
N PRO A 4 8.01 23.31 16.85
CA PRO A 4 7.10 24.29 16.29
C PRO A 4 5.96 23.60 15.54
N ARG A 5 4.77 24.22 15.54
CA ARG A 5 3.60 23.71 14.79
C ARG A 5 3.79 23.74 13.28
N ALA A 6 4.62 24.65 12.80
CA ALA A 6 4.98 24.76 11.40
C ALA A 6 6.42 25.22 11.26
N LEU A 7 7.10 24.75 10.21
CA LEU A 7 8.37 25.31 9.78
C LEU A 7 8.09 26.49 8.84
N ARG A 8 8.67 27.65 9.12
CA ARG A 8 8.62 28.80 8.21
C ARG A 8 9.92 28.88 7.43
N ILE A 9 9.83 28.75 6.11
CA ILE A 9 10.98 28.76 5.20
C ILE A 9 10.66 29.71 4.06
N GLU A 10 11.46 30.76 3.91
CA GLU A 10 11.25 31.81 2.87
C GLU A 10 9.81 32.35 2.86
N GLY A 11 9.23 32.55 4.04
CA GLY A 11 7.85 33.02 4.20
C GLY A 11 6.76 31.96 3.99
N VAL A 12 7.10 30.75 3.56
CA VAL A 12 6.15 29.63 3.39
C VAL A 12 6.03 28.85 4.70
N SER A 13 4.79 28.61 5.14
CA SER A 13 4.49 27.87 6.36
C SER A 13 4.18 26.40 6.06
N PHE A 14 5.00 25.50 6.59
CA PHE A 14 4.89 24.05 6.43
C PHE A 14 4.36 23.42 7.72
N PRO A 15 3.08 23.00 7.78
CA PRO A 15 2.52 22.41 9.00
C PRO A 15 3.23 21.11 9.33
N LEU A 16 3.53 20.89 10.61
CA LEU A 16 4.20 19.71 11.11
C LEU A 16 3.24 18.80 11.88
N ALA A 17 3.48 17.50 11.74
CA ALA A 17 2.98 16.46 12.63
C ALA A 17 4.16 15.82 13.36
N VAL A 18 3.97 15.53 14.64
CA VAL A 18 5.04 15.09 15.54
C VAL A 18 4.62 13.79 16.23
N THR A 19 5.54 12.83 16.28
CA THR A 19 5.46 11.61 17.07
C THR A 19 6.47 11.69 18.21
N ALA A 20 6.51 10.68 19.08
CA ALA A 20 7.49 10.59 20.16
C ALA A 20 8.96 10.69 19.67
N SER A 21 9.24 10.28 18.43
CA SER A 21 10.61 10.16 17.90
C SER A 21 10.84 10.84 16.56
N SER A 22 9.84 11.51 16.00
CA SER A 22 9.98 12.16 14.69
C SER A 22 9.04 13.35 14.46
N ALA A 23 9.50 14.32 13.68
CA ALA A 23 8.72 15.37 13.08
C ALA A 23 8.67 15.16 11.56
N HIS A 24 7.48 15.33 10.98
CA HIS A 24 7.23 15.22 9.55
C HIS A 24 6.21 16.28 9.11
N LEU A 25 6.08 16.53 7.81
CA LEU A 25 5.04 17.41 7.30
C LEU A 25 3.65 16.80 7.58
N ALA A 26 2.68 17.63 7.95
CA ALA A 26 1.31 17.19 8.16
C ALA A 26 0.67 16.75 6.83
N THR A 27 0.09 15.55 6.82
CA THR A 27 -0.56 14.97 5.64
C THR A 27 -1.98 15.49 5.39
N SER A 28 -2.49 16.35 6.28
CA SER A 28 -3.79 17.02 6.13
C SER A 28 -3.83 18.03 4.99
N VAL A 29 -2.69 18.35 4.38
CA VAL A 29 -2.59 19.17 3.16
C VAL A 29 -2.26 18.26 1.98
N PRO A 30 -3.23 17.88 1.14
CA PRO A 30 -3.01 16.92 0.05
C PRO A 30 -1.87 17.28 -0.90
N ALA A 31 -1.67 18.57 -1.18
CA ALA A 31 -0.60 19.05 -2.04
C ALA A 31 0.82 18.72 -1.52
N LEU A 32 0.98 18.47 -0.21
CA LEU A 32 2.26 18.15 0.40
C LEU A 32 2.56 16.66 0.48
N GLN A 33 1.65 15.77 0.03
CA GLN A 33 1.80 14.32 0.23
C GLN A 33 3.09 13.78 -0.43
N ALA A 34 3.34 14.08 -1.70
CA ALA A 34 4.55 13.61 -2.40
C ALA A 34 5.82 14.15 -1.72
N LEU A 35 5.79 15.43 -1.34
CA LEU A 35 6.88 16.10 -0.63
C LEU A 35 7.16 15.45 0.73
N GLN A 36 6.12 15.17 1.51
CA GLN A 36 6.20 14.55 2.82
C GLN A 36 6.85 13.17 2.74
N VAL A 37 6.44 12.34 1.79
CA VAL A 37 6.99 11.00 1.60
C VAL A 37 8.47 11.04 1.22
N VAL A 38 8.85 11.92 0.28
CA VAL A 38 10.26 12.11 -0.11
C VAL A 38 11.10 12.59 1.07
N LEU A 39 10.60 13.56 1.83
CA LEU A 39 11.31 14.08 3.01
C LEU A 39 11.43 13.06 4.13
N VAL A 40 10.42 12.23 4.37
CA VAL A 40 10.52 11.13 5.35
C VAL A 40 11.66 10.18 4.97
N GLN A 41 11.76 9.82 3.70
CA GLN A 41 12.84 8.94 3.23
C GLN A 41 14.22 9.60 3.32
N LEU A 42 14.32 10.90 3.03
CA LEU A 42 15.56 11.67 3.16
C LEU A 42 16.00 11.88 4.61
N CYS A 43 15.05 12.09 5.52
CA CYS A 43 15.30 12.38 6.94
C CYS A 43 15.36 11.13 7.83
N ASP A 44 15.15 9.94 7.25
CA ASP A 44 15.29 8.68 7.96
C ASP A 44 16.73 8.53 8.50
N ALA A 45 16.86 8.07 9.74
CA ALA A 45 18.18 7.85 10.36
C ALA A 45 19.02 6.86 9.56
N ASN A 46 18.38 5.90 8.92
CA ASN A 46 18.98 4.86 8.09
C ASN A 46 19.21 5.31 6.65
N ALA A 47 18.78 6.51 6.25
CA ALA A 47 19.12 7.05 4.93
C ALA A 47 20.66 7.14 4.82
N PRO A 48 21.28 6.64 3.74
CA PRO A 48 22.72 6.72 3.57
C PRO A 48 23.20 8.19 3.63
N ALA A 49 24.27 8.46 4.36
CA ALA A 49 24.80 9.83 4.52
C ALA A 49 25.08 10.49 3.16
N ALA A 50 25.64 9.73 2.21
CA ALA A 50 25.90 10.19 0.85
C ALA A 50 24.65 10.69 0.13
N VAL A 51 23.48 10.06 0.35
CA VAL A 51 22.21 10.49 -0.26
C VAL A 51 21.75 11.83 0.30
N ARG A 52 21.89 12.04 1.61
CA ARG A 52 21.59 13.33 2.25
C ARG A 52 22.56 14.42 1.79
N GLU A 53 23.84 14.09 1.65
CA GLU A 53 24.87 15.03 1.17
C GLU A 53 24.65 15.42 -0.30
N CYS A 54 24.31 14.48 -1.18
CA CYS A 54 23.93 14.77 -2.57
C CYS A 54 22.74 15.72 -2.62
N PHE A 55 21.69 15.44 -1.86
CA PHE A 55 20.51 16.29 -1.82
C PHE A 55 20.81 17.68 -1.26
N ALA A 56 21.64 17.78 -0.22
CA ALA A 56 22.08 19.06 0.34
C ALA A 56 22.89 19.92 -0.66
N ARG A 57 23.53 19.30 -1.67
CA ARG A 57 24.21 20.00 -2.78
C ARG A 57 23.26 20.41 -3.91
N GLY A 58 21.96 20.14 -3.79
CA GLY A 58 21.00 20.39 -4.86
C GLY A 58 21.14 19.42 -6.04
N GLU A 59 21.58 18.19 -5.79
CA GLU A 59 21.58 17.09 -6.78
C GLU A 59 20.22 16.36 -6.78
N ASP A 60 19.95 15.61 -7.85
CA ASP A 60 18.72 14.83 -7.95
C ASP A 60 18.67 13.72 -6.91
N PHE A 61 17.48 13.51 -6.36
CA PHE A 61 17.18 12.37 -5.49
C PHE A 61 16.20 11.45 -6.20
N VAL A 62 16.63 10.23 -6.50
CA VAL A 62 15.78 9.21 -7.09
C VAL A 62 15.98 7.90 -6.34
N VAL A 63 14.96 7.49 -5.59
CA VAL A 63 14.96 6.22 -4.87
C VAL A 63 13.63 5.53 -5.10
N ARG A 64 13.68 4.46 -5.91
CA ARG A 64 12.50 3.64 -6.26
C ARG A 64 11.36 4.49 -6.85
N GLU A 65 10.34 4.72 -6.05
CA GLU A 65 9.07 5.38 -6.40
C GLU A 65 9.08 6.85 -6.02
N LEU A 66 10.15 7.31 -5.39
CA LEU A 66 10.30 8.65 -4.87
C LEU A 66 11.32 9.38 -5.71
N ALA A 67 10.93 10.55 -6.18
CA ALA A 67 11.81 11.40 -6.97
C ALA A 67 11.70 12.85 -6.48
N ALA A 68 12.84 13.51 -6.39
CA ALA A 68 12.97 14.95 -6.42
C ALA A 68 14.03 15.24 -7.48
N VAL A 69 13.56 15.62 -8.67
CA VAL A 69 14.42 15.86 -9.85
C VAL A 69 14.42 17.35 -10.17
N ARG A 70 15.60 17.93 -10.42
CA ARG A 70 15.71 19.31 -10.85
C ARG A 70 15.10 19.49 -12.23
N MET A 71 14.25 20.50 -12.35
CA MET A 71 13.62 20.90 -13.59
C MET A 71 13.87 22.37 -13.86
N LYS A 72 13.81 22.74 -15.14
CA LYS A 72 13.71 24.14 -15.53
C LYS A 72 12.28 24.59 -15.34
N ALA A 73 12.07 25.84 -14.91
CA ALA A 73 10.74 26.40 -14.66
C ALA A 73 9.80 26.37 -15.88
N HIS A 74 10.35 26.28 -17.10
CA HIS A 74 9.60 26.23 -18.35
C HIS A 74 9.25 24.82 -18.83
N ASP A 75 9.59 23.78 -18.07
CA ASP A 75 9.22 22.42 -18.44
C ASP A 75 7.70 22.21 -18.31
N ALA A 76 7.10 21.52 -19.28
CA ALA A 76 5.65 21.30 -19.33
C ALA A 76 5.19 20.50 -18.11
N ASP A 77 5.96 19.49 -17.71
CA ASP A 77 5.64 18.62 -16.57
C ASP A 77 5.74 19.36 -15.22
N ALA A 78 6.54 20.42 -15.15
CA ALA A 78 6.66 21.26 -13.96
C ALA A 78 5.46 22.21 -13.77
N SER A 79 4.72 22.53 -14.83
CA SER A 79 3.70 23.59 -14.82
C SER A 79 2.53 23.26 -13.87
N ALA A 80 2.06 22.02 -13.86
CA ALA A 80 1.00 21.57 -12.95
C ALA A 80 1.49 21.56 -11.48
N GLY A 81 2.71 21.06 -11.24
CA GLY A 81 3.31 21.07 -9.91
C GLY A 81 3.57 22.49 -9.38
N LEU A 82 3.92 23.43 -10.26
CA LEU A 82 4.12 24.84 -9.92
C LEU A 82 2.81 25.54 -9.57
N ALA A 83 1.72 25.23 -10.26
CA ALA A 83 0.40 25.75 -9.93
C ALA A 83 -0.04 25.30 -8.52
N GLN A 84 0.20 24.03 -8.18
CA GLN A 84 -0.06 23.50 -6.84
C GLN A 84 0.81 24.17 -5.78
N TRP A 85 2.09 24.36 -6.07
CA TRP A 85 3.01 25.07 -5.18
C TRP A 85 2.55 26.51 -4.90
N ARG A 86 2.18 27.28 -5.92
CA ARG A 86 1.66 28.64 -5.76
C ARG A 86 0.37 28.68 -4.94
N ALA A 87 -0.53 27.73 -5.19
CA ALA A 87 -1.78 27.60 -4.43
C ALA A 87 -1.54 27.25 -2.95
N PHE A 88 -0.50 26.45 -2.66
CA PHE A 88 -0.09 26.12 -1.30
C PHE A 88 0.61 27.31 -0.61
N ALA A 89 1.58 27.94 -1.28
CA ALA A 89 2.41 28.99 -0.69
C ALA A 89 1.68 30.32 -0.42
N ARG A 90 0.45 30.49 -0.94
CA ARG A 90 -0.52 31.57 -0.64
C ARG A 90 0.13 32.89 -0.18
N SER A 91 0.79 33.61 -1.09
CA SER A 91 1.31 34.99 -0.92
C SER A 91 2.81 35.21 -0.74
N ALA A 92 3.66 34.24 -1.02
CA ALA A 92 5.05 34.63 -1.26
C ALA A 92 5.10 35.34 -2.63
N ASP A 93 5.57 36.59 -2.65
CA ASP A 93 6.08 37.30 -3.82
C ASP A 93 7.37 36.62 -4.32
N THR A 94 7.40 35.28 -4.23
CA THR A 94 8.43 34.41 -4.74
C THR A 94 8.35 34.55 -6.25
N THR A 95 9.18 35.43 -6.76
CA THR A 95 9.57 35.52 -8.15
C THR A 95 10.28 34.21 -8.50
N THR A 96 9.52 33.12 -8.61
CA THR A 96 10.01 31.80 -9.00
C THR A 96 10.24 31.72 -10.51
N ALA A 97 10.27 32.86 -11.21
CA ALA A 97 10.31 32.90 -12.66
C ALA A 97 11.62 32.32 -13.21
N ASP A 98 12.73 32.46 -12.46
CA ASP A 98 14.07 31.99 -12.86
C ASP A 98 14.74 31.04 -11.85
N SER A 99 14.04 30.64 -10.79
CA SER A 99 14.63 29.77 -9.77
C SER A 99 14.69 28.31 -10.22
N ASP A 100 15.79 27.62 -9.92
CA ASP A 100 15.88 26.16 -9.97
C ASP A 100 14.75 25.53 -9.12
N ILE A 101 13.97 24.64 -9.73
CA ILE A 101 12.88 23.93 -9.07
C ILE A 101 13.16 22.44 -9.02
N TYR A 102 12.64 21.77 -8.01
CA TYR A 102 12.51 20.32 -7.98
C TYR A 102 11.08 19.95 -8.29
N LEU A 103 10.87 19.02 -9.22
CA LEU A 103 9.62 18.27 -9.28
C LEU A 103 9.72 17.10 -8.31
N VAL A 104 8.91 17.17 -7.26
CA VAL A 104 8.83 16.17 -6.22
C VAL A 104 7.63 15.27 -6.49
N SER A 105 7.88 13.98 -6.71
CA SER A 105 6.86 13.00 -7.04
C SER A 105 7.03 11.71 -6.25
N ALA A 106 5.90 11.04 -6.04
CA ALA A 106 5.85 9.69 -5.53
C ALA A 106 4.89 8.90 -6.44
N SER A 107 5.27 7.70 -6.91
CA SER A 107 4.46 6.96 -7.90
C SER A 107 3.06 6.56 -7.42
N PHE A 108 2.83 6.57 -6.11
CA PHE A 108 1.55 6.29 -5.46
C PHE A 108 0.82 7.54 -4.97
N VAL A 109 1.36 8.73 -5.25
CA VAL A 109 0.69 10.01 -4.99
C VAL A 109 0.26 10.60 -6.33
N ARG A 110 -1.03 10.96 -6.45
CA ARG A 110 -1.61 11.45 -7.70
C ARG A 110 -0.98 12.75 -8.21
N THR A 111 -0.41 13.53 -7.31
CA THR A 111 0.07 14.89 -7.59
C THR A 111 1.54 15.04 -7.28
N ALA A 112 2.32 15.44 -8.29
CA ALA A 112 3.68 15.93 -8.10
C ALA A 112 3.65 17.41 -7.71
N LEU A 113 4.58 17.83 -6.86
CA LEU A 113 4.72 19.21 -6.38
C LEU A 113 6.04 19.79 -6.87
N ALA A 114 5.99 20.94 -7.53
CA ALA A 114 7.21 21.63 -7.96
C ALA A 114 7.64 22.64 -6.88
N VAL A 115 8.74 22.39 -6.18
CA VAL A 115 9.20 23.19 -5.05
C VAL A 115 10.52 23.89 -5.42
N PRO A 116 10.70 25.19 -5.12
CA PRO A 116 11.98 25.85 -5.28
C PRO A 116 13.11 25.10 -4.55
N CYS A 117 14.24 24.90 -5.21
CA CYS A 117 15.36 24.12 -4.71
C CYS A 117 15.84 24.57 -3.32
N ALA A 118 16.03 25.88 -3.14
CA ALA A 118 16.45 26.45 -1.87
C ALA A 118 15.49 26.11 -0.72
N ILE A 119 14.18 26.20 -0.96
CA ILE A 119 13.16 25.87 0.04
C ILE A 119 13.20 24.39 0.39
N LEU A 120 13.30 23.52 -0.62
CA LEU A 120 13.30 22.07 -0.41
C LEU A 120 14.53 21.60 0.39
N VAL A 121 15.72 22.13 0.05
CA VAL A 121 16.97 21.80 0.75
C VAL A 121 16.93 22.30 2.19
N GLN A 122 16.48 23.53 2.42
CA GLN A 122 16.35 24.09 3.77
C GLN A 122 15.32 23.31 4.61
N LEU A 123 14.21 22.90 3.99
CA LEU A 123 13.18 22.11 4.66
C LEU A 123 13.70 20.74 5.11
N ALA A 124 14.45 20.05 4.24
CA ALA A 124 15.08 18.79 4.60
C ALA A 124 16.08 18.96 5.75
N ALA A 125 16.92 20.00 5.71
CA ALA A 125 17.89 20.28 6.76
C ALA A 125 17.23 20.53 8.13
N GLU A 126 16.17 21.34 8.17
CA GLU A 126 15.42 21.60 9.40
C GLU A 126 14.72 20.35 9.94
N LEU A 127 14.13 19.52 9.08
CA LEU A 127 13.52 18.26 9.50
C LEU A 127 14.56 17.27 10.05
N VAL A 128 15.75 17.16 9.44
CA VAL A 128 16.85 16.34 9.97
C VAL A 128 17.24 16.83 11.37
N ARG A 129 17.45 18.15 11.53
CA ARG A 129 17.81 18.75 12.83
C ARG A 129 16.77 18.47 13.91
N LEU A 130 15.48 18.64 13.59
CA LEU A 130 14.38 18.35 14.52
C LEU A 130 14.34 16.87 14.90
N ASN A 131 14.47 15.98 13.92
CA ASN A 131 14.44 14.54 14.14
C ASN A 131 15.62 14.06 14.99
N ASP A 132 16.83 14.56 14.74
CA ASP A 132 18.00 14.23 15.55
C ASP A 132 17.86 14.76 16.98
N GLY A 133 17.31 15.96 17.14
CA GLY A 133 17.03 16.52 18.45
C GLY A 133 15.98 15.72 19.25
N LEU A 134 14.92 15.25 18.59
CA LEU A 134 13.90 14.37 19.19
C LEU A 134 14.49 13.01 19.60
N ARG A 135 15.27 12.36 18.72
CA ARG A 135 15.94 11.08 19.01
C ARG A 135 16.94 11.19 20.15
N ALA A 136 17.68 12.29 20.22
CA ALA A 136 18.63 12.58 21.30
C ALA A 136 17.94 13.02 22.62
N GLY A 137 16.61 13.22 22.62
CA GLY A 137 15.88 13.72 23.79
C GLY A 137 16.16 15.18 24.14
N THR A 138 16.80 15.94 23.25
CA THR A 138 17.08 17.38 23.43
C THR A 138 15.87 18.26 23.06
N ILE A 139 14.95 17.70 22.26
CA ILE A 139 13.67 18.29 21.87
C ILE A 139 12.56 17.41 22.44
N THR A 140 11.54 18.02 23.02
CA THR A 140 10.36 17.33 23.54
C THR A 140 9.32 17.24 22.43
N ALA A 141 8.71 16.05 22.26
CA ALA A 141 7.64 15.78 21.29
C ALA A 141 6.29 16.44 21.66
N GLN A 142 6.32 17.70 22.07
CA GLN A 142 5.15 18.52 22.33
C GLN A 142 5.18 19.68 21.35
N LEU A 143 4.06 19.85 20.64
CA LEU A 143 3.86 20.98 19.75
C LEU A 143 3.76 22.26 20.57
N GLU A 144 4.38 23.33 20.09
CA GLU A 144 4.15 24.66 20.63
C GLU A 144 2.65 25.01 20.61
N PRO A 145 2.15 25.75 21.61
CA PRO A 145 0.80 26.29 21.55
C PRO A 145 0.65 27.16 20.28
N PRO A 146 -0.56 27.24 19.70
CA PRO A 146 -0.77 28.10 18.54
C PRO A 146 -0.36 29.53 18.86
N ASP A 147 0.41 30.15 17.97
CA ASP A 147 0.61 31.60 18.03
C ASP A 147 -0.77 32.25 17.88
N PRO A 148 -1.21 33.11 18.82
CA PRO A 148 -2.47 33.83 18.67
C PRO A 148 -2.55 34.64 17.36
N ALA A 149 -1.41 35.02 16.77
CA ALA A 149 -1.35 35.66 15.45
C ALA A 149 -1.68 34.70 14.28
N ASP A 150 -1.51 33.39 14.47
CA ASP A 150 -1.82 32.34 13.49
C ASP A 150 -3.25 31.80 13.64
N ALA A 151 -4.02 32.29 14.62
CA ALA A 151 -5.45 32.02 14.68
C ALA A 151 -6.09 32.63 13.42
N PRO A 152 -6.77 31.83 12.56
CA PRO A 152 -7.46 32.36 11.39
C PRO A 152 -8.40 33.46 11.87
N GLY A 153 -8.16 34.69 11.41
CA GLY A 153 -8.66 35.91 12.03
C GLY A 153 -10.06 35.77 12.58
N ALA A 154 -10.18 35.80 13.90
CA ALA A 154 -11.41 36.20 14.56
C ALA A 154 -11.62 37.68 14.19
N GLN A 155 -12.17 37.93 13.00
CA GLN A 155 -12.71 39.24 12.70
C GLN A 155 -13.79 39.53 13.76
N PRO A 156 -13.73 40.67 14.45
CA PRO A 156 -14.81 41.07 15.32
C PRO A 156 -16.10 41.13 14.48
N LEU A 157 -17.08 40.32 14.86
CA LEU A 157 -18.45 40.35 14.31
C LEU A 157 -19.06 41.72 14.60
N ALA A 158 -18.76 42.69 13.73
CA ALA A 158 -19.46 43.95 13.67
C ALA A 158 -20.43 43.88 12.48
N GLY A 159 -21.71 43.65 12.78
CA GLY A 159 -22.80 43.98 11.84
C GLY A 159 -23.93 42.96 11.72
N GLY A 160 -24.98 43.18 12.50
CA GLY A 160 -26.38 43.06 12.02
C GLY A 160 -27.06 41.68 12.11
N PRO A 161 -28.25 41.58 12.73
CA PRO A 161 -29.08 40.38 12.60
C PRO A 161 -29.63 40.25 11.18
N PRO A 162 -29.65 39.05 10.57
CA PRO A 162 -30.35 38.83 9.31
C PRO A 162 -31.85 38.89 9.54
N SER A 163 -32.50 39.70 8.69
CA SER A 163 -33.94 39.87 8.59
C SER A 163 -34.60 38.57 8.13
N ALA A 164 -35.68 38.20 8.80
CA ALA A 164 -36.56 37.11 8.42
C ALA A 164 -37.18 37.38 7.04
N ALA A 165 -37.08 36.39 6.15
CA ALA A 165 -37.90 36.28 4.95
C ALA A 165 -38.55 34.90 4.97
N THR A 166 -39.85 34.93 5.22
CA THR A 166 -40.87 33.91 4.99
C THR A 166 -40.91 33.51 3.51
N LEU A 167 -40.91 32.20 3.24
CA LEU A 167 -41.48 31.61 2.02
C LEU A 167 -42.16 30.28 2.40
N ASP A 168 -43.49 30.36 2.39
CA ASP A 168 -44.53 29.40 2.00
C ASP A 168 -44.00 28.11 1.32
N ASP A 169 -44.32 26.90 1.78
CA ASP A 169 -45.62 26.19 1.73
C ASP A 169 -46.11 25.94 0.29
N ASP A 170 -46.10 24.68 -0.14
CA ASP A 170 -47.18 24.04 -0.90
C ASP A 170 -46.79 22.64 -1.44
N SER A 171 -47.66 21.66 -1.11
CA SER A 171 -48.09 20.45 -1.86
C SER A 171 -47.09 19.31 -2.12
N ASP A 172 -47.32 18.12 -1.55
CA ASP A 172 -48.24 17.04 -1.98
C ASP A 172 -47.68 16.25 -3.18
N ASP A 173 -47.34 14.98 -2.99
CA ASP A 173 -47.80 13.93 -3.91
C ASP A 173 -47.72 12.53 -3.29
N ASP A 174 -48.85 11.85 -3.41
CA ASP A 174 -49.15 10.49 -2.99
C ASP A 174 -48.54 9.47 -3.96
N SER A 175 -48.04 8.34 -3.46
CA SER A 175 -48.21 7.05 -4.17
C SER A 175 -48.05 5.88 -3.19
N ASP A 176 -49.20 5.39 -2.77
CA ASP A 176 -49.43 4.02 -2.31
C ASP A 176 -49.24 3.01 -3.48
N ASP A 177 -49.21 1.73 -3.08
CA ASP A 177 -49.64 0.51 -3.81
C ASP A 177 -48.59 -0.57 -4.11
N ASP A 178 -48.90 -1.74 -3.52
CA ASP A 178 -48.86 -3.10 -4.06
C ASP A 178 -47.49 -3.75 -4.41
N ASP A 179 -47.25 -5.04 -4.20
CA ASP A 179 -48.18 -6.13 -3.95
C ASP A 179 -47.45 -7.33 -3.31
N SER A 180 -48.25 -8.09 -2.57
CA SER A 180 -48.02 -9.42 -2.03
C SER A 180 -47.61 -10.45 -3.11
N HIS A 181 -46.72 -11.40 -2.77
CA HIS A 181 -46.78 -12.78 -3.29
C HIS A 181 -46.26 -13.76 -2.24
N ASP A 182 -47.22 -14.51 -1.71
CA ASP A 182 -47.04 -15.80 -1.07
C ASP A 182 -46.38 -16.78 -2.04
N ASP A 183 -45.56 -17.68 -1.51
CA ASP A 183 -45.52 -19.08 -1.96
C ASP A 183 -44.94 -19.93 -0.81
N ASP A 184 -45.85 -20.64 -0.17
CA ASP A 184 -45.60 -21.87 0.57
C ASP A 184 -44.85 -22.89 -0.31
N ASP A 185 -43.91 -23.66 0.24
CA ASP A 185 -44.00 -25.12 0.11
C ASP A 185 -43.05 -25.88 1.06
N ASP A 186 -43.56 -27.03 1.43
CA ASP A 186 -43.17 -28.03 2.43
C ASP A 186 -41.74 -28.57 2.33
N SER A 187 -41.21 -29.01 3.48
CA SER A 187 -40.85 -30.43 3.66
C SER A 187 -40.46 -30.76 5.10
N HIS A 188 -41.27 -31.66 5.67
CA HIS A 188 -41.04 -32.44 6.87
C HIS A 188 -39.80 -33.35 6.82
N GLY A 189 -39.27 -33.65 8.02
CA GLY A 189 -38.55 -34.87 8.35
C GLY A 189 -37.33 -34.61 9.24
N ASP A 190 -37.01 -35.37 10.28
CA ASP A 190 -37.72 -36.30 11.16
C ASP A 190 -36.80 -36.47 12.39
N SER A 191 -37.44 -36.77 13.51
CA SER A 191 -36.96 -37.15 14.84
C SER A 191 -35.83 -38.20 14.86
N HIS A 192 -34.91 -38.04 15.83
CA HIS A 192 -34.33 -39.09 16.71
C HIS A 192 -33.25 -38.44 17.60
N ASP A 193 -33.00 -38.80 18.85
CA ASP A 193 -33.64 -39.57 19.92
C ASP A 193 -32.70 -39.38 21.13
N ASP A 194 -33.27 -39.44 22.33
CA ASP A 194 -32.64 -39.17 23.62
C ASP A 194 -31.57 -40.19 24.01
N GLY A 195 -30.49 -39.72 24.67
CA GLY A 195 -29.47 -40.58 25.25
C GLY A 195 -28.69 -39.90 26.40
N PRO A 196 -28.58 -40.50 27.60
CA PRO A 196 -28.41 -39.77 28.85
C PRO A 196 -26.97 -39.41 29.24
N SER A 197 -26.87 -38.30 29.97
CA SER A 197 -25.72 -37.86 30.76
C SER A 197 -25.28 -38.87 31.83
N PRO A 198 -23.97 -38.99 32.10
CA PRO A 198 -23.46 -39.29 33.42
C PRO A 198 -22.88 -38.03 34.07
N ALA A 199 -23.43 -37.72 35.24
CA ALA A 199 -22.91 -36.73 36.17
C ALA A 199 -21.58 -37.21 36.78
N HIS A 200 -20.54 -36.38 36.68
CA HIS A 200 -19.44 -36.40 37.65
C HIS A 200 -19.06 -34.97 38.01
N GLY A 201 -19.52 -34.57 39.21
CA GLY A 201 -19.10 -33.34 39.86
C GLY A 201 -17.63 -33.43 40.28
N SER A 202 -16.85 -32.47 39.81
CA SER A 202 -15.63 -32.01 40.48
C SER A 202 -15.62 -30.49 40.41
N ALA A 203 -15.99 -29.88 41.53
CA ALA A 203 -15.93 -28.44 41.72
C ALA A 203 -14.45 -28.00 41.76
N ALA A 204 -13.94 -27.62 40.60
CA ALA A 204 -12.69 -26.87 40.50
C ALA A 204 -12.91 -25.43 40.97
N PRO A 205 -11.94 -24.81 41.67
CA PRO A 205 -12.05 -23.45 42.17
C PRO A 205 -12.31 -22.46 41.02
N GLN A 206 -13.39 -21.70 41.12
CA GLN A 206 -13.74 -20.61 40.21
C GLN A 206 -12.58 -19.61 40.16
N ALA A 207 -11.84 -19.61 39.05
CA ALA A 207 -10.91 -18.56 38.73
C ALA A 207 -11.68 -17.24 38.57
N PRO A 208 -11.15 -16.11 39.07
CA PRO A 208 -11.80 -14.82 38.92
C PRO A 208 -12.05 -14.55 37.43
N ALA A 209 -13.29 -14.19 37.09
CA ALA A 209 -13.69 -13.83 35.74
C ALA A 209 -12.72 -12.78 35.20
N ALA A 210 -11.83 -13.20 34.29
CA ALA A 210 -10.96 -12.29 33.58
C ALA A 210 -11.88 -11.37 32.78
N ALA A 211 -11.86 -10.07 33.11
CA ALA A 211 -12.58 -9.06 32.36
C ALA A 211 -12.20 -9.22 30.89
N GLU A 212 -13.17 -9.58 30.04
CA GLU A 212 -12.99 -9.71 28.61
C GLU A 212 -12.39 -8.40 28.11
N ALA A 213 -11.13 -8.44 27.68
CA ALA A 213 -10.52 -7.31 27.01
C ALA A 213 -11.40 -6.99 25.78
N PRO A 214 -11.81 -5.72 25.58
CA PRO A 214 -12.65 -5.36 24.45
C PRO A 214 -12.01 -5.86 23.16
N LEU A 215 -12.75 -6.66 22.40
CA LEU A 215 -12.32 -7.16 21.10
C LEU A 215 -11.87 -5.95 20.25
N PRO A 216 -10.68 -6.00 19.63
CA PRO A 216 -10.21 -4.92 18.79
C PRO A 216 -11.27 -4.66 17.71
N ALA A 217 -11.69 -3.40 17.58
CA ALA A 217 -12.67 -3.00 16.57
C ALA A 217 -12.21 -3.49 15.20
N LEU A 218 -13.09 -4.20 14.49
CA LEU A 218 -12.80 -4.66 13.14
C LEU A 218 -12.45 -3.44 12.28
N PRO A 219 -11.42 -3.54 11.42
CA PRO A 219 -11.10 -2.46 10.50
C PRO A 219 -12.33 -2.16 9.65
N SER A 220 -12.74 -0.89 9.62
CA SER A 220 -13.83 -0.44 8.75
C SER A 220 -13.54 -0.85 7.30
N LEU A 221 -14.53 -1.41 6.61
CA LEU A 221 -14.38 -1.80 5.21
C LEU A 221 -13.94 -0.60 4.35
N PRO A 222 -13.07 -0.80 3.35
CA PRO A 222 -12.64 0.27 2.45
C PRO A 222 -13.84 0.88 1.70
N SER A 223 -13.72 2.14 1.28
CA SER A 223 -14.77 2.82 0.49
C SER A 223 -14.86 2.23 -0.93
N ASP A 224 -16.06 2.29 -1.53
CA ASP A 224 -16.27 1.81 -2.91
C ASP A 224 -15.39 2.54 -3.94
N GLU A 225 -15.16 3.84 -3.73
CA GLU A 225 -14.30 4.63 -4.60
C GLU A 225 -12.85 4.12 -4.59
N LEU A 226 -12.31 3.81 -3.41
CA LEU A 226 -10.97 3.22 -3.27
C LEU A 226 -10.90 1.84 -3.94
N LEU A 227 -11.92 1.00 -3.74
CA LEU A 227 -11.98 -0.32 -4.36
C LEU A 227 -12.00 -0.22 -5.90
N ARG A 228 -12.80 0.67 -6.48
CA ARG A 228 -12.82 0.90 -7.93
C ARG A 228 -11.49 1.44 -8.44
N GLN A 229 -10.83 2.33 -7.70
CA GLN A 229 -9.50 2.81 -8.06
C GLN A 229 -8.49 1.65 -8.10
N LEU A 230 -8.44 0.83 -7.05
CA LEU A 230 -7.52 -0.31 -6.98
C LEU A 230 -7.80 -1.35 -8.06
N GLU A 231 -9.07 -1.62 -8.37
CA GLU A 231 -9.44 -2.50 -9.50
C GLU A 231 -8.88 -1.96 -10.81
N ASN A 232 -9.05 -0.67 -11.10
CA ASN A 232 -8.52 -0.07 -12.32
C ASN A 232 -6.99 -0.14 -12.40
N GLU A 233 -6.30 0.16 -11.30
CA GLU A 233 -4.83 0.06 -11.24
C GLU A 233 -4.33 -1.38 -11.43
N ALA A 234 -5.02 -2.35 -10.81
CA ALA A 234 -4.72 -3.78 -10.93
C ALA A 234 -4.98 -4.31 -12.35
N ALA A 235 -6.10 -3.92 -12.97
CA ALA A 235 -6.42 -4.29 -14.34
C ALA A 235 -5.42 -3.69 -15.34
N MET A 236 -4.99 -2.44 -15.14
CA MET A 236 -3.93 -1.85 -15.96
C MET A 236 -2.59 -2.57 -15.79
N LEU A 237 -2.26 -3.04 -14.60
CA LEU A 237 -1.06 -3.84 -14.37
C LEU A 237 -1.10 -5.16 -15.14
N ASP A 238 -2.26 -5.82 -15.18
CA ASP A 238 -2.41 -7.07 -15.92
C ASP A 238 -2.23 -6.89 -17.42
N GLN A 239 -2.67 -5.76 -17.97
CA GLN A 239 -2.44 -5.40 -19.38
C GLN A 239 -0.97 -5.11 -19.73
N LEU A 240 -0.11 -4.91 -18.72
CA LEU A 240 1.32 -4.65 -18.89
C LEU A 240 2.20 -5.88 -18.67
N ASP A 241 1.65 -6.99 -18.17
CA ASP A 241 2.47 -8.16 -17.90
C ASP A 241 2.91 -8.79 -19.24
N PRO A 242 4.21 -8.83 -19.53
CA PRO A 242 4.73 -9.06 -20.87
C PRO A 242 4.53 -10.50 -21.38
N GLU A 243 4.11 -11.44 -20.52
CA GLU A 243 3.83 -12.81 -20.95
C GLU A 243 2.63 -12.92 -21.90
N ASP A 244 1.68 -11.96 -21.84
CA ASP A 244 0.52 -11.92 -22.76
C ASP A 244 0.70 -10.94 -23.93
N THR A 245 1.69 -10.05 -23.85
CA THR A 245 1.87 -9.03 -24.87
C THR A 245 3.33 -8.85 -25.27
N LEU A 246 3.69 -9.53 -26.37
CA LEU A 246 4.74 -9.06 -27.27
C LEU A 246 4.32 -7.71 -27.86
N ARG A 247 4.37 -6.62 -27.08
CA ARG A 247 4.16 -5.26 -27.61
C ARG A 247 5.43 -4.84 -28.35
N PRO A 248 5.41 -4.69 -29.69
CA PRO A 248 6.56 -4.18 -30.41
C PRO A 248 6.76 -2.70 -30.08
N GLY A 249 7.92 -2.32 -29.55
CA GLY A 249 8.37 -0.92 -29.52
C GLY A 249 8.91 -0.37 -28.21
N LEU A 250 8.73 -1.03 -27.06
CA LEU A 250 9.36 -0.62 -25.80
C LEU A 250 10.62 -1.45 -25.52
N PRO A 251 11.74 -0.84 -25.07
CA PRO A 251 12.86 -1.59 -24.53
C PRO A 251 12.39 -2.46 -23.35
N SER A 252 12.75 -3.74 -23.35
CA SER A 252 12.33 -4.71 -22.32
C SER A 252 12.56 -4.20 -20.89
N GLU A 253 13.68 -3.51 -20.65
CA GLU A 253 14.05 -3.04 -19.31
C GLU A 253 13.13 -1.93 -18.77
N GLU A 254 12.67 -1.01 -19.63
CA GLU A 254 11.77 0.07 -19.22
C GLU A 254 10.37 -0.46 -18.90
N LEU A 255 9.89 -1.41 -19.72
CA LEU A 255 8.62 -2.09 -19.48
C LEU A 255 8.68 -2.91 -18.18
N ASP A 256 9.77 -3.65 -17.95
CA ASP A 256 9.97 -4.41 -16.71
C ASP A 256 9.98 -3.50 -15.48
N ALA A 257 10.66 -2.34 -15.56
CA ALA A 257 10.69 -1.36 -14.48
C ALA A 257 9.30 -0.75 -14.21
N LEU A 258 8.55 -0.39 -15.27
CA LEU A 258 7.19 0.15 -15.16
C LEU A 258 6.24 -0.88 -14.55
N THR A 259 6.27 -2.11 -15.03
CA THR A 259 5.44 -3.22 -14.52
C THR A 259 5.77 -3.51 -13.06
N ALA A 260 7.05 -3.52 -12.68
CA ALA A 260 7.46 -3.68 -11.28
C ALA A 260 6.96 -2.53 -10.39
N ALA A 261 7.06 -1.28 -10.83
CA ALA A 261 6.59 -0.12 -10.09
C ALA A 261 5.06 -0.15 -9.89
N ARG A 262 4.29 -0.40 -10.95
CA ARG A 262 2.83 -0.50 -10.86
C ARG A 262 2.38 -1.66 -9.98
N ARG A 263 3.06 -2.80 -10.07
CA ARG A 263 2.80 -3.94 -9.19
C ARG A 263 2.98 -3.57 -7.72
N ARG A 264 4.07 -2.86 -7.39
CA ARG A 264 4.28 -2.40 -6.03
C ARG A 264 3.18 -1.45 -5.55
N THR A 265 2.80 -0.47 -6.37
CA THR A 265 1.68 0.45 -6.05
C THR A 265 0.40 -0.33 -5.73
N VAL A 266 0.01 -1.27 -6.60
CA VAL A 266 -1.20 -2.10 -6.41
C VAL A 266 -1.10 -2.91 -5.12
N LEU A 267 0.00 -3.64 -4.92
CA LEU A 267 0.17 -4.50 -3.73
C LEU A 267 0.16 -3.70 -2.42
N LEU A 268 0.79 -2.52 -2.40
CA LEU A 268 0.74 -1.62 -1.24
C LEU A 268 -0.67 -1.07 -1.03
N GLY A 269 -1.37 -0.68 -2.09
CA GLY A 269 -2.76 -0.23 -2.05
C GLY A 269 -3.69 -1.30 -1.48
N LEU A 270 -3.57 -2.55 -1.93
CA LEU A 270 -4.31 -3.70 -1.39
C LEU A 270 -4.04 -3.91 0.10
N ARG A 271 -2.79 -3.76 0.55
CA ARG A 271 -2.45 -3.86 1.98
C ARG A 271 -3.10 -2.75 2.79
N VAL A 272 -2.99 -1.50 2.33
CA VAL A 272 -3.58 -0.33 3.01
C VAL A 272 -5.11 -0.43 3.07
N ALA A 273 -5.75 -0.94 2.02
CA ALA A 273 -7.19 -1.18 1.97
C ALA A 273 -7.64 -2.38 2.83
N GLY A 274 -6.71 -3.08 3.50
CA GLY A 274 -7.02 -4.22 4.34
C GLY A 274 -7.20 -5.53 3.58
N LEU A 275 -7.20 -5.54 2.25
CA LEU A 275 -7.54 -6.69 1.40
C LEU A 275 -6.55 -7.87 1.53
N LEU A 276 -5.32 -7.60 1.98
CA LEU A 276 -4.30 -8.62 2.23
C LEU A 276 -4.27 -9.14 3.68
N HIS A 277 -5.20 -8.70 4.55
CA HIS A 277 -5.32 -9.21 5.92
C HIS A 277 -6.20 -10.47 5.99
N GLU A 278 -6.00 -11.30 7.01
CA GLU A 278 -6.79 -12.52 7.20
C GLU A 278 -8.29 -12.22 7.40
N ALA A 279 -8.61 -11.14 8.09
CA ALA A 279 -9.98 -10.66 8.25
C ALA A 279 -10.67 -10.26 6.93
N ALA A 280 -9.91 -10.04 5.85
CA ALA A 280 -10.48 -9.71 4.54
C ALA A 280 -11.15 -10.91 3.87
N ASP A 281 -10.94 -12.14 4.33
CA ASP A 281 -11.61 -13.33 3.78
C ASP A 281 -13.08 -13.45 4.25
N SER A 282 -13.74 -12.32 4.51
CA SER A 282 -15.13 -12.27 4.92
C SER A 282 -16.06 -12.53 3.72
N PRO A 283 -17.15 -13.32 3.90
CA PRO A 283 -18.15 -13.51 2.85
C PRO A 283 -18.78 -12.19 2.37
N GLU A 284 -18.94 -11.22 3.27
CA GLU A 284 -19.50 -9.89 2.98
C GLU A 284 -18.63 -9.11 1.98
N LEU A 285 -17.32 -9.03 2.23
CA LEU A 285 -16.40 -8.35 1.31
C LEU A 285 -16.35 -9.05 -0.04
N ARG A 286 -16.31 -10.39 -0.07
CA ARG A 286 -16.36 -11.19 -1.31
C ARG A 286 -17.62 -10.90 -2.12
N HIS A 287 -18.78 -10.90 -1.47
CA HIS A 287 -20.05 -10.58 -2.10
C HIS A 287 -20.04 -9.15 -2.66
N ARG A 288 -19.54 -8.18 -1.90
CA ARG A 288 -19.44 -6.77 -2.32
C ARG A 288 -18.52 -6.59 -3.54
N LEU A 289 -17.36 -7.24 -3.57
CA LEU A 289 -16.46 -7.19 -4.73
C LEU A 289 -17.12 -7.82 -5.97
N ALA A 290 -17.78 -8.96 -5.80
CA ALA A 290 -18.49 -9.65 -6.88
C ALA A 290 -19.66 -8.83 -7.44
N SER A 291 -20.50 -8.25 -6.57
CA SER A 291 -21.65 -7.44 -6.99
C SER A 291 -21.23 -6.15 -7.69
N ALA A 292 -20.05 -5.62 -7.35
CA ALA A 292 -19.47 -4.44 -8.00
C ALA A 292 -18.67 -4.78 -9.28
N GLY A 293 -18.56 -6.06 -9.66
CA GLY A 293 -17.81 -6.49 -10.85
C GLY A 293 -16.29 -6.33 -10.72
N LEU A 294 -15.75 -6.28 -9.51
CA LEU A 294 -14.33 -6.05 -9.23
C LEU A 294 -13.57 -7.39 -9.26
N SER A 295 -13.53 -7.98 -10.45
CA SER A 295 -12.99 -9.33 -10.68
C SER A 295 -11.49 -9.44 -10.41
N THR A 296 -10.71 -8.39 -10.70
CA THR A 296 -9.26 -8.39 -10.48
C THR A 296 -8.95 -8.43 -9.00
N LEU A 297 -9.62 -7.58 -8.20
CA LEU A 297 -9.52 -7.58 -6.74
C LEU A 297 -9.98 -8.89 -6.12
N THR A 298 -11.03 -9.52 -6.66
CA THR A 298 -11.47 -10.86 -6.23
C THR A 298 -10.34 -11.88 -6.43
N GLY A 299 -9.68 -11.86 -7.60
CA GLY A 299 -8.52 -12.72 -7.86
C GLY A 299 -7.34 -12.49 -6.92
N TYR A 300 -7.09 -11.24 -6.49
CA TYR A 300 -6.07 -10.95 -5.47
C TYR A 300 -6.46 -11.47 -4.08
N LEU A 301 -7.74 -11.40 -3.72
CA LEU A 301 -8.23 -11.92 -2.45
C LEU A 301 -8.10 -13.45 -2.40
N ASP A 302 -8.46 -14.14 -3.48
CA ASP A 302 -8.29 -15.59 -3.63
C ASP A 302 -6.81 -15.99 -3.59
N ALA A 303 -5.95 -15.25 -4.29
CA ALA A 303 -4.52 -15.48 -4.25
C ALA A 303 -3.93 -15.28 -2.84
N ALA A 304 -4.41 -14.27 -2.09
CA ALA A 304 -3.98 -14.04 -0.71
C ALA A 304 -4.42 -15.17 0.22
N ALA A 305 -5.65 -15.66 0.09
CA ALA A 305 -6.15 -16.82 0.83
C ALA A 305 -5.35 -18.09 0.50
N ALA A 306 -5.10 -18.36 -0.78
CA ALA A 306 -4.30 -19.49 -1.25
C ALA A 306 -2.85 -19.42 -0.74
N LEU A 307 -2.22 -18.25 -0.76
CA LEU A 307 -0.88 -18.07 -0.20
C LEU A 307 -0.86 -18.34 1.31
N ARG A 308 -1.85 -17.88 2.09
CA ARG A 308 -1.94 -18.20 3.52
C ARG A 308 -2.11 -19.70 3.77
N ALA A 309 -2.97 -20.36 2.99
CA ALA A 309 -3.16 -21.80 3.06
C ALA A 309 -1.85 -22.55 2.78
N TYR A 310 -1.16 -22.17 1.70
CA TYR A 310 0.15 -22.70 1.35
C TYR A 310 1.18 -22.50 2.47
N LEU A 311 1.25 -21.31 3.07
CA LEU A 311 2.19 -20.99 4.13
C LEU A 311 2.00 -21.87 5.39
N ARG A 312 0.77 -22.38 5.60
CA ARG A 312 0.39 -23.31 6.68
C ARG A 312 0.38 -24.78 6.25
N SER A 313 0.59 -25.06 4.97
CA SER A 313 0.42 -26.41 4.42
C SER A 313 1.45 -27.39 5.01
N PRO A 314 1.06 -28.68 5.18
CA PRO A 314 2.01 -29.73 5.53
C PRO A 314 3.14 -29.85 4.51
N GLY A 315 2.85 -29.64 3.23
CA GLY A 315 3.83 -29.66 2.14
C GLY A 315 4.98 -28.68 2.38
N ARG A 316 4.65 -27.41 2.69
CA ARG A 316 5.65 -26.40 3.04
C ARG A 316 6.41 -26.72 4.33
N ALA A 317 5.71 -27.19 5.36
CA ALA A 317 6.32 -27.50 6.66
C ALA A 317 7.43 -28.58 6.57
N ARG A 318 7.37 -29.48 5.57
CA ARG A 318 8.43 -30.48 5.35
C ARG A 318 9.78 -29.85 4.99
N PHE A 319 9.77 -28.73 4.27
CA PHE A 319 10.98 -28.04 3.79
C PHE A 319 11.46 -26.92 4.72
N PHE A 320 10.54 -26.33 5.49
CA PHE A 320 10.79 -25.14 6.33
C PHE A 320 10.50 -25.41 7.81
N ARG A 321 11.08 -26.48 8.38
CA ARG A 321 10.89 -26.84 9.79
C ARG A 321 11.37 -25.70 10.70
N GLY A 322 10.47 -25.19 11.55
CA GLY A 322 10.78 -24.13 12.51
C GLY A 322 10.97 -22.74 11.90
N ALA A 323 10.60 -22.54 10.62
CA ALA A 323 10.56 -21.19 10.07
C ALA A 323 9.52 -20.35 10.83
N ALA A 324 9.90 -19.11 11.16
CA ALA A 324 8.95 -18.15 11.72
C ALA A 324 7.74 -18.03 10.80
N GLN A 325 6.55 -17.88 11.39
CA GLN A 325 5.37 -17.55 10.61
C GLN A 325 5.64 -16.25 9.86
N VAL A 326 5.35 -16.26 8.56
CA VAL A 326 5.47 -15.07 7.72
C VAL A 326 4.43 -14.07 8.22
N ALA A 327 4.88 -12.97 8.80
CA ALA A 327 4.01 -11.97 9.40
C ALA A 327 3.27 -11.12 8.35
N ASP A 328 3.84 -10.96 7.15
CA ASP A 328 3.28 -10.16 6.06
C ASP A 328 3.41 -10.92 4.72
N LEU A 329 2.28 -11.09 4.01
CA LEU A 329 2.24 -11.74 2.69
C LEU A 329 3.16 -11.06 1.68
N LEU A 330 3.35 -9.73 1.75
CA LEU A 330 4.21 -8.99 0.83
C LEU A 330 5.71 -9.21 1.08
N THR A 331 6.07 -9.84 2.21
CA THR A 331 7.45 -10.23 2.53
C THR A 331 7.71 -11.71 2.27
N SER A 332 6.72 -12.45 1.78
CA SER A 332 6.82 -13.85 1.41
C SER A 332 7.85 -14.07 0.30
N ALA A 333 8.53 -15.23 0.34
CA ALA A 333 9.38 -15.68 -0.77
C ALA A 333 8.58 -16.13 -1.99
N VAL A 334 7.24 -16.15 -1.91
CA VAL A 334 6.31 -16.49 -2.99
C VAL A 334 5.36 -15.31 -3.24
N SER A 335 5.26 -14.89 -4.49
CA SER A 335 4.38 -13.83 -4.97
C SER A 335 2.92 -14.27 -5.01
N LEU A 336 1.99 -13.34 -4.83
CA LEU A 336 0.55 -13.58 -5.03
C LEU A 336 0.23 -14.02 -6.47
N ASP A 337 0.99 -13.56 -7.47
CA ASP A 337 0.76 -13.94 -8.86
C ASP A 337 1.02 -15.43 -9.13
N TRP A 338 1.75 -16.14 -8.25
CA TRP A 338 1.87 -17.60 -8.34
C TRP A 338 0.49 -18.27 -8.33
N PHE A 339 -0.42 -17.76 -7.49
CA PHE A 339 -1.77 -18.30 -7.32
C PHE A 339 -2.77 -17.66 -8.27
N ARG A 340 -2.55 -16.40 -8.64
CA ARG A 340 -3.51 -15.63 -9.45
C ARG A 340 -3.45 -15.96 -10.94
N LYS A 341 -2.26 -16.23 -11.49
CA LYS A 341 -2.06 -16.32 -12.96
C LYS A 341 -2.01 -17.75 -13.50
N ASP A 342 -2.26 -18.76 -12.67
CA ASP A 342 -2.12 -20.19 -13.01
C ASP A 342 -0.86 -20.50 -13.85
N ALA A 343 0.24 -19.83 -13.51
CA ALA A 343 1.39 -19.75 -14.39
C ALA A 343 2.34 -20.96 -14.18
N SER A 344 2.18 -21.71 -13.10
CA SER A 344 3.14 -22.72 -12.66
C SER A 344 2.66 -24.14 -12.92
N ILE A 345 3.48 -24.92 -13.62
CA ILE A 345 3.16 -26.31 -13.92
C ILE A 345 3.48 -27.19 -12.71
N THR A 346 2.48 -27.89 -12.17
CA THR A 346 2.68 -28.94 -11.16
C THR A 346 2.92 -30.29 -11.86
N PRO A 347 4.04 -30.99 -11.60
CA PRO A 347 4.28 -32.30 -12.20
C PRO A 347 3.23 -33.34 -11.79
N PRO A 348 2.88 -34.31 -12.67
CA PRO A 348 1.96 -35.39 -12.31
C PRO A 348 2.45 -36.18 -11.08
N GLY A 349 1.54 -36.44 -10.15
CA GLY A 349 1.82 -37.21 -8.93
C GLY A 349 2.45 -36.42 -7.78
N VAL A 350 2.66 -35.11 -7.93
CA VAL A 350 3.13 -34.22 -6.86
C VAL A 350 2.00 -33.28 -6.47
N SER A 351 1.78 -33.05 -5.17
CA SER A 351 0.79 -32.06 -4.74
C SER A 351 1.26 -30.63 -5.08
N PRO A 352 0.35 -29.69 -5.43
CA PRO A 352 0.72 -28.31 -5.74
C PRO A 352 1.53 -27.62 -4.63
N ASP A 353 1.15 -27.86 -3.37
CA ASP A 353 1.85 -27.31 -2.20
C ASP A 353 3.26 -27.88 -2.03
N GLU A 354 3.46 -29.20 -2.20
CA GLU A 354 4.79 -29.79 -2.13
C GLU A 354 5.68 -29.32 -3.28
N TRP A 355 5.09 -29.15 -4.47
CA TRP A 355 5.81 -28.64 -5.62
C TRP A 355 6.28 -27.20 -5.42
N LEU A 356 5.37 -26.31 -4.98
CA LEU A 356 5.72 -24.94 -4.65
C LEU A 356 6.75 -24.89 -3.50
N ALA A 357 6.61 -25.72 -2.47
CA ALA A 357 7.58 -25.78 -1.38
C ALA A 357 8.98 -26.21 -1.82
N LEU A 358 9.06 -27.17 -2.75
CA LEU A 358 10.33 -27.56 -3.35
C LEU A 358 10.94 -26.41 -4.17
N CYS A 359 10.12 -25.67 -4.92
CA CYS A 359 10.57 -24.50 -5.68
C CYS A 359 11.03 -23.36 -4.76
N GLU A 360 10.24 -22.99 -3.73
CA GLU A 360 10.56 -21.98 -2.72
C GLU A 360 11.87 -22.34 -2.01
N ALA A 361 12.05 -23.59 -1.57
CA ALA A 361 13.25 -24.04 -0.87
C ALA A 361 14.51 -23.89 -1.74
N ASN A 362 14.43 -24.23 -3.03
CA ASN A 362 15.56 -24.06 -3.95
C ASN A 362 15.84 -22.60 -4.27
N PHE A 363 14.80 -21.78 -4.43
CA PHE A 363 14.92 -20.34 -4.63
C PHE A 363 15.58 -19.64 -3.43
N VAL A 364 15.14 -19.92 -2.21
CA VAL A 364 15.69 -19.35 -0.98
C VAL A 364 17.15 -19.78 -0.77
N ARG A 365 17.50 -21.03 -1.12
CA ARG A 365 18.88 -21.55 -1.00
C ARG A 365 19.82 -20.94 -2.04
N SER A 366 19.37 -20.78 -3.28
CA SER A 366 20.23 -20.28 -4.36
C SER A 366 20.55 -18.79 -4.22
N ARG A 367 19.70 -18.02 -3.53
CA ARG A 367 19.83 -16.56 -3.31
C ARG A 367 20.30 -15.87 -4.60
N PRO A 368 19.43 -15.78 -5.61
CA PRO A 368 19.82 -15.25 -6.90
C PRO A 368 20.52 -13.89 -6.76
N PRO A 369 21.64 -13.68 -7.47
CA PRO A 369 22.41 -12.45 -7.33
C PRO A 369 21.65 -11.27 -7.92
N GLY A 370 21.69 -10.14 -7.21
CA GLY A 370 21.20 -8.85 -7.69
C GLY A 370 19.82 -8.45 -7.14
N PRO A 371 19.48 -7.15 -7.21
CA PRO A 371 18.23 -6.62 -6.68
C PRO A 371 17.05 -6.68 -7.68
N ARG A 372 17.29 -7.22 -8.89
CA ARG A 372 16.33 -7.23 -10.00
C ARG A 372 15.74 -8.63 -10.19
N GLY A 373 14.55 -8.68 -10.79
CA GLY A 373 13.94 -9.94 -11.21
C GLY A 373 14.76 -10.68 -12.26
N GLY A 374 14.46 -11.96 -12.45
CA GLY A 374 15.19 -12.82 -13.36
C GLY A 374 14.68 -14.25 -13.33
N ARG A 375 15.52 -15.15 -13.83
CA ARG A 375 15.26 -16.59 -13.84
C ARG A 375 16.48 -17.37 -13.39
N THR A 376 16.27 -18.44 -12.64
CA THR A 376 17.32 -19.39 -12.27
C THR A 376 16.92 -20.80 -12.69
N TYR A 377 17.87 -21.54 -13.24
CA TYR A 377 17.66 -22.94 -13.59
C TYR A 377 17.96 -23.83 -12.39
N VAL A 378 17.09 -24.79 -12.12
CA VAL A 378 17.26 -25.79 -11.06
C VAL A 378 16.85 -27.17 -11.57
N LYS A 379 17.38 -28.22 -10.94
CA LYS A 379 16.98 -29.60 -11.21
C LYS A 379 16.15 -30.11 -10.02
N LEU A 380 14.84 -30.28 -10.22
CA LEU A 380 13.88 -30.72 -9.21
C LEU A 380 13.31 -32.07 -9.60
N GLU A 381 13.42 -33.09 -8.74
CA GLU A 381 12.92 -34.46 -9.02
C GLU A 381 13.38 -35.00 -10.40
N GLY A 382 14.64 -34.75 -10.75
CA GLY A 382 15.22 -35.17 -12.03
C GLY A 382 14.88 -34.29 -13.24
N ARG A 383 13.99 -33.30 -13.09
CA ARG A 383 13.51 -32.41 -14.16
C ARG A 383 14.19 -31.04 -14.12
N GLY A 384 14.48 -30.49 -15.30
CA GLY A 384 14.95 -29.12 -15.44
C GLY A 384 13.80 -28.13 -15.31
N VAL A 385 13.93 -27.14 -14.44
CA VAL A 385 12.91 -26.12 -14.19
C VAL A 385 13.55 -24.74 -14.15
N TRP A 386 12.92 -23.79 -14.83
CA TRP A 386 13.19 -22.37 -14.71
C TRP A 386 12.30 -21.77 -13.64
N LEU A 387 12.92 -21.28 -12.56
CA LEU A 387 12.25 -20.52 -11.52
C LEU A 387 12.35 -19.04 -11.87
N HIS A 388 11.20 -18.40 -12.07
CA HIS A 388 11.09 -16.97 -12.36
C HIS A 388 10.80 -16.22 -11.07
N PHE A 389 11.62 -15.21 -10.81
CA PHE A 389 11.54 -14.41 -9.59
C PHE A 389 11.61 -12.92 -9.92
N ARG A 390 11.10 -12.10 -9.00
CA ARG A 390 11.07 -10.64 -9.14
C ARG A 390 10.97 -9.97 -7.77
N ALA A 391 11.14 -8.66 -7.73
CA ALA A 391 10.83 -7.88 -6.54
C ALA A 391 9.39 -7.36 -6.64
N ASP A 392 8.53 -7.77 -5.72
CA ASP A 392 7.17 -7.24 -5.62
C ASP A 392 7.19 -5.95 -4.78
N VAL A 393 7.51 -6.04 -3.49
CA VAL A 393 7.58 -4.89 -2.58
C VAL A 393 8.93 -4.83 -1.86
N GLY A 394 9.60 -3.69 -1.95
CA GLY A 394 10.91 -3.51 -1.32
C GLY A 394 12.04 -4.26 -2.01
N PRO A 395 13.10 -4.67 -1.28
CA PRO A 395 14.26 -5.36 -1.85
C PRO A 395 14.09 -6.89 -1.89
N HIS A 396 12.97 -7.42 -1.38
CA HIS A 396 12.75 -8.85 -1.26
C HIS A 396 12.36 -9.44 -2.61
N LEU A 397 13.15 -10.42 -3.06
CA LEU A 397 12.80 -11.21 -4.24
C LEU A 397 11.81 -12.31 -3.83
N CYS A 398 10.79 -12.49 -4.67
CA CYS A 398 9.80 -13.54 -4.53
C CYS A 398 9.70 -14.35 -5.82
N LEU A 399 9.45 -15.64 -5.67
CA LEU A 399 9.13 -16.58 -6.73
C LEU A 399 7.70 -16.31 -7.20
N TRP A 400 7.49 -16.14 -8.50
CA TRP A 400 6.14 -15.91 -9.04
C TRP A 400 5.74 -16.94 -10.10
N ARG A 401 6.68 -17.73 -10.63
CA ARG A 401 6.39 -18.78 -11.60
C ARG A 401 7.46 -19.87 -11.64
N ALA A 402 7.07 -21.11 -11.97
CA ALA A 402 7.96 -22.20 -12.35
C ALA A 402 7.58 -22.80 -13.71
N LEU A 403 8.53 -22.82 -14.63
CA LEU A 403 8.37 -23.36 -15.98
C LEU A 403 9.26 -24.59 -16.17
N GLN A 404 8.68 -25.69 -16.66
CA GLN A 404 9.50 -26.83 -17.09
C GLN A 404 10.33 -26.43 -18.31
N ASP A 405 11.60 -26.81 -18.33
CA ASP A 405 12.42 -26.69 -19.53
C ASP A 405 11.68 -27.46 -20.63
N PRO A 406 11.38 -26.85 -21.80
CA PRO A 406 10.78 -27.60 -22.89
C PRO A 406 11.67 -28.82 -23.14
N PRO A 407 11.10 -30.00 -23.39
CA PRO A 407 11.89 -31.18 -23.70
C PRO A 407 12.82 -30.75 -24.84
N ARG A 408 14.14 -30.72 -24.57
CA ARG A 408 15.12 -30.48 -25.62
C ARG A 408 14.73 -31.45 -26.71
N ALA A 409 14.31 -30.95 -27.87
CA ALA A 409 14.03 -31.80 -29.01
C ALA A 409 15.27 -32.65 -29.13
N SER A 410 15.16 -33.93 -28.72
CA SER A 410 16.29 -34.84 -28.70
C SER A 410 16.83 -34.73 -30.10
N ALA A 411 18.06 -34.18 -30.25
CA ALA A 411 18.69 -34.07 -31.54
C ALA A 411 18.63 -35.48 -32.10
N LEU A 412 17.72 -35.69 -33.06
CA LEU A 412 17.47 -36.96 -33.69
C LEU A 412 18.79 -37.30 -34.38
N ASN A 413 19.55 -38.17 -33.72
CA ASN A 413 20.73 -38.81 -34.29
C ASN A 413 20.28 -39.96 -35.18
#